data_AF-A0A9E4MN26-F1
#
_entry.id   AF-A0A9E4MN26-F1
#
_cell.length_a   1.000
_cell.length_b   1.000
_cell.length_c   1.000
_cell.angle_alpha   90.00
_cell.angle_beta   90.00
_cell.angle_gamma   90.00
#
_symmetry.space_group_name_H-M   'P 1'
#
loop_
_entity.id
_entity.type
_entity.pdbx_description
1 polymer ?
#
loop_
_entity_poly.entity_id
_entity_poly.type
_entity_poly.pdbx_seq_one_letter_code
_entity_poly.pdbx_strand_id
1 'polypeptide(L)'
;MRAIAGLGLTSQIDAGRAAPGSLLLSQLWAPTPLSPDEEDSHALVHLARRHAPAMALANPDIWPVDVSYAWHDGSAMVARARNGQSRVVLTAAELRDPKRFHAPPPDDGTRYYVDVPGSGQGQAPLSWRGRWRAIQKNDEPATAAYPPTQHVHGFWLNRKQGLLALQYWFFYPFNDWVNVHEGDWEHIVVVLRGAHTLDDADAFAPVSHLYYFHEWIHEPERLIQLGGPDPREAHPVVFVGGRGDLWNLWHCERPQSGGSYPWPGRYGRVGTEYRWFSPSEKIGSPRRFLAPEAFRLVMLPEPDRVTASHHPELWWMRWPLFLGQRHVAGNLPTFSTLGLDHPPSHPGRHRDWNAARRFQTWPGQVEVPLTPHLPVAWQKRRLAPEAVALRG
;
A
#
# COMPACT_ATOMS: atom_id res chain seq x y z
N MET A 1 15.31 50.49 24.21
CA MET A 1 15.99 49.23 23.83
C MET A 1 15.63 48.14 24.83
N ARG A 2 14.67 47.26 24.50
CA ARG A 2 14.45 45.98 25.20
C ARG A 2 14.02 44.95 24.15
N ALA A 3 14.85 43.93 24.00
CA ALA A 3 14.62 42.79 23.11
C ALA A 3 13.66 41.80 23.78
N ILE A 4 12.70 41.28 23.00
CA ILE A 4 11.84 40.17 23.38
C ILE A 4 12.44 38.91 22.73
N ALA A 5 12.99 38.02 23.56
CA ALA A 5 13.41 36.69 23.15
C ALA A 5 12.19 35.75 23.20
N GLY A 6 11.74 35.29 22.03
CA GLY A 6 10.74 34.24 21.90
C GLY A 6 11.41 32.87 22.01
N LEU A 7 11.10 32.13 23.07
CA LEU A 7 11.45 30.72 23.24
C LEU A 7 10.53 29.88 22.35
N GLY A 8 11.08 29.34 21.26
CA GLY A 8 10.46 28.26 20.50
C GLY A 8 10.67 26.93 21.23
N LEU A 9 9.60 26.35 21.76
CA LEU A 9 9.59 24.98 22.27
C LEU A 9 9.51 24.01 21.08
N THR A 10 10.66 23.52 20.64
CA THR A 10 10.74 22.29 19.83
C THR A 10 10.64 21.10 20.78
N SER A 11 9.50 20.42 20.84
CA SER A 11 9.40 19.13 21.52
C SER A 11 10.15 18.07 20.70
N GLN A 12 11.37 17.75 21.09
CA GLN A 12 12.00 16.50 20.66
C GLN A 12 11.17 15.36 21.27
N ILE A 13 10.56 14.56 20.40
CA ILE A 13 9.88 13.33 20.79
C ILE A 13 10.99 12.28 20.94
N ASP A 14 11.32 11.93 22.18
CA ASP A 14 12.09 10.73 22.48
C ASP A 14 11.27 9.53 22.03
N ALA A 15 11.76 8.78 21.04
CA ALA A 15 11.18 7.51 20.64
C ALA A 15 11.16 6.58 21.88
N GLY A 16 9.98 6.28 22.38
CA GLY A 16 9.81 5.60 23.66
C GLY A 16 10.43 4.22 23.61
N ARG A 17 11.38 3.94 24.52
CA ARG A 17 11.77 2.55 24.80
C ARG A 17 10.52 1.81 25.27
N ALA A 18 10.17 0.74 24.54
CA ALA A 18 9.10 -0.18 24.91
C ALA A 18 9.25 -0.60 26.38
N ALA A 19 8.12 -0.69 27.11
CA ALA A 19 8.13 -1.05 28.51
C ALA A 19 8.85 -2.40 28.71
N PRO A 20 9.67 -2.57 29.76
CA PRO A 20 10.33 -3.85 30.04
C PRO A 20 9.28 -4.97 30.15
N GLY A 21 9.30 -5.91 29.21
CA GLY A 21 8.37 -7.04 29.15
C GLY A 21 7.41 -7.07 27.95
N SER A 22 7.27 -5.98 27.17
CA SER A 22 6.51 -6.06 25.91
C SER A 22 7.36 -6.74 24.84
N LEU A 23 6.93 -7.91 24.37
CA LEU A 23 7.50 -8.48 23.15
C LEU A 23 7.12 -7.58 21.97
N LEU A 24 8.12 -7.14 21.20
CA LEU A 24 7.86 -6.46 19.94
C LEU A 24 7.14 -7.44 19.02
N LEU A 25 6.20 -6.96 18.21
CA LEU A 25 5.47 -7.83 17.29
C LEU A 25 6.43 -8.61 16.36
N SER A 26 7.56 -8.00 15.99
CA SER A 26 8.65 -8.62 15.24
C SER A 26 9.26 -9.86 15.92
N GLN A 27 9.16 -9.97 17.24
CA GLN A 27 9.61 -11.13 18.03
C GLN A 27 8.57 -12.26 18.05
N LEU A 28 7.30 -11.95 17.78
CA LEU A 28 6.20 -12.92 17.70
C LEU A 28 6.02 -13.50 16.30
N TRP A 29 6.91 -13.16 15.35
CA TRP A 29 6.76 -13.44 13.93
C TRP A 29 6.93 -14.93 13.57
N ALA A 30 5.82 -15.60 13.25
CA ALA A 30 5.78 -16.99 12.80
C ALA A 30 4.64 -17.18 11.77
N PRO A 31 4.74 -16.54 10.59
CA PRO A 31 3.63 -16.44 9.69
C PRO A 31 3.26 -17.78 9.06
N THR A 32 1.96 -18.02 8.91
CA THR A 32 1.41 -19.16 8.18
C THR A 32 0.21 -18.72 7.35
N PRO A 33 0.07 -19.20 6.10
CA PRO A 33 -1.13 -19.02 5.30
C PRO A 33 -2.42 -19.43 6.03
N LEU A 34 -3.54 -18.85 5.63
CA LEU A 34 -4.86 -19.38 5.99
C LEU A 34 -5.11 -20.72 5.29
N SER A 35 -5.95 -21.57 5.88
CA SER A 35 -6.51 -22.71 5.14
C SER A 35 -7.48 -22.23 4.05
N PRO A 36 -7.79 -23.04 3.03
CA PRO A 36 -8.78 -22.65 2.01
C PRO A 36 -10.13 -22.26 2.62
N ASP A 37 -10.62 -23.03 3.60
CA ASP A 37 -11.89 -22.75 4.28
C ASP A 37 -11.86 -21.43 5.07
N GLU A 38 -10.70 -21.05 5.62
CA GLU A 38 -10.52 -19.77 6.31
C GLU A 38 -10.53 -18.59 5.32
N GLU A 39 -9.92 -18.74 4.15
CA GLU A 39 -9.92 -17.72 3.09
C GLU A 39 -11.34 -17.45 2.56
N ASP A 40 -12.14 -18.51 2.40
CA ASP A 40 -13.52 -18.43 1.91
C ASP A 40 -14.53 -18.07 3.02
N SER A 41 -14.08 -17.92 4.26
CA SER A 41 -14.97 -17.71 5.41
C SER A 41 -15.61 -16.30 5.40
N HIS A 42 -16.90 -16.25 5.74
CA HIS A 42 -17.58 -14.98 6.02
C HIS A 42 -16.94 -14.22 7.19
N ALA A 43 -16.33 -14.94 8.15
CA ALA A 43 -15.62 -14.38 9.28
C ALA A 43 -14.43 -13.51 8.82
N LEU A 44 -13.62 -13.99 7.86
CA LEU A 44 -12.50 -13.21 7.33
C LEU A 44 -12.98 -11.93 6.64
N VAL A 45 -14.02 -12.03 5.80
CA VAL A 45 -14.62 -10.87 5.11
C VAL A 45 -15.16 -9.85 6.13
N HIS A 46 -15.79 -10.34 7.19
CA HIS A 46 -16.32 -9.49 8.26
C HIS A 46 -15.20 -8.74 9.01
N LEU A 47 -14.12 -9.44 9.39
CA LEU A 47 -12.94 -8.84 10.00
C LEU A 47 -12.27 -7.82 9.08
N ALA A 48 -12.13 -8.14 7.80
CA ALA A 48 -11.58 -7.24 6.79
C ALA A 48 -12.41 -5.95 6.66
N ARG A 49 -13.74 -6.03 6.74
CA ARG A 49 -14.59 -4.83 6.74
C ARG A 49 -14.48 -4.03 8.03
N ARG A 50 -14.55 -4.71 9.17
CA ARG A 50 -14.51 -4.09 10.52
C ARG A 50 -13.25 -3.28 10.76
N HIS A 51 -12.14 -3.67 10.13
CA HIS A 51 -10.83 -3.04 10.29
C HIS A 51 -10.29 -2.44 8.99
N ALA A 52 -11.14 -2.24 7.98
CA ALA A 52 -10.75 -1.63 6.72
C ALA A 52 -10.22 -0.21 6.95
N PRO A 53 -9.06 0.16 6.38
CA PRO A 53 -8.52 1.50 6.53
C PRO A 53 -9.41 2.58 5.90
N ALA A 54 -9.52 3.72 6.58
CA ALA A 54 -9.94 4.98 5.96
C ALA A 54 -8.73 5.64 5.30
N MET A 55 -8.94 6.53 4.31
CA MET A 55 -7.83 7.24 3.67
C MET A 55 -7.98 8.76 3.67
N ALA A 56 -6.88 9.45 3.95
CA ALA A 56 -6.75 10.89 3.89
C ALA A 56 -5.68 11.25 2.84
N LEU A 57 -6.13 11.68 1.66
CA LEU A 57 -5.30 11.87 0.47
C LEU A 57 -4.81 13.33 0.39
N ALA A 58 -3.49 13.53 0.32
CA ALA A 58 -2.90 14.84 0.06
C ALA A 58 -3.23 15.32 -1.38
N ASN A 59 -3.21 14.38 -2.33
CA ASN A 59 -3.66 14.60 -3.71
C ASN A 59 -5.12 14.14 -3.88
N PRO A 60 -6.09 15.06 -4.01
CA PRO A 60 -7.50 14.69 -4.12
C PRO A 60 -7.89 14.15 -5.50
N ASP A 61 -6.99 14.18 -6.47
CA ASP A 61 -7.26 13.79 -7.86
C ASP A 61 -7.27 12.26 -8.03
N ILE A 62 -6.53 11.51 -7.21
CA ILE A 62 -6.26 10.09 -7.39
C ILE A 62 -6.55 9.31 -6.10
N TRP A 63 -7.01 8.07 -6.23
CA TRP A 63 -7.30 7.13 -5.17
C TRP A 63 -6.93 5.71 -5.62
N PRO A 64 -6.79 4.73 -4.71
CA PRO A 64 -6.49 3.38 -5.13
C PRO A 64 -7.71 2.72 -5.78
N VAL A 65 -7.47 1.96 -6.84
CA VAL A 65 -8.51 1.34 -7.67
C VAL A 65 -8.27 -0.14 -7.85
N ASP A 66 -9.24 -0.83 -8.42
CA ASP A 66 -9.07 -2.23 -8.82
C ASP A 66 -8.02 -2.33 -9.94
N VAL A 67 -7.20 -3.39 -9.90
CA VAL A 67 -6.13 -3.60 -10.89
C VAL A 67 -6.65 -3.75 -12.32
N SER A 68 -7.94 -4.09 -12.51
CA SER A 68 -8.59 -4.09 -13.82
C SER A 68 -8.51 -2.75 -14.56
N TYR A 69 -8.22 -1.64 -13.86
CA TYR A 69 -7.89 -0.36 -14.48
C TYR A 69 -6.78 -0.48 -15.53
N ALA A 70 -5.79 -1.35 -15.32
CA ALA A 70 -4.68 -1.54 -16.24
C ALA A 70 -5.13 -2.02 -17.64
N TRP A 71 -6.33 -2.61 -17.76
CA TRP A 71 -6.91 -3.07 -19.02
C TRP A 71 -8.03 -2.17 -19.55
N HIS A 72 -8.22 -0.95 -19.01
CA HIS A 72 -9.30 -0.06 -19.44
C HIS A 72 -9.30 0.20 -20.96
N ASP A 73 -8.12 0.48 -21.52
CA ASP A 73 -7.93 0.76 -22.95
C ASP A 73 -7.71 -0.54 -23.77
N GLY A 74 -7.94 -1.71 -23.18
CA GLY A 74 -7.69 -3.00 -23.82
C GLY A 74 -6.20 -3.33 -23.98
N SER A 75 -5.35 -2.77 -23.12
CA SER A 75 -3.90 -2.98 -23.13
C SER A 75 -3.54 -4.46 -23.21
N ALA A 76 -2.65 -4.79 -24.14
CA ALA A 76 -2.14 -6.15 -24.27
C ALA A 76 -1.20 -6.51 -23.13
N MET A 77 -1.27 -7.76 -22.66
CA MET A 77 -0.24 -8.31 -21.79
C MET A 77 0.94 -8.83 -22.63
N VAL A 78 2.14 -8.34 -22.33
CA VAL A 78 3.37 -8.65 -23.05
C VAL A 78 4.24 -9.59 -22.21
N ALA A 79 4.56 -10.76 -22.76
CA ALA A 79 5.46 -11.71 -22.13
C ALA A 79 6.91 -11.45 -22.56
N ARG A 80 7.86 -11.46 -21.61
CA ARG A 80 9.29 -11.32 -21.88
C ARG A 80 10.08 -12.38 -21.13
N ALA A 81 10.69 -13.29 -21.89
CA ALA A 81 11.59 -14.31 -21.36
C ALA A 81 13.05 -13.83 -21.42
N ARG A 82 13.82 -14.08 -20.35
CA ARG A 82 15.28 -13.91 -20.35
C ARG A 82 15.94 -15.28 -20.37
N ASN A 83 16.97 -15.47 -21.18
CA ASN A 83 17.80 -16.67 -21.08
C ASN A 83 18.74 -16.61 -19.87
N GLY A 84 19.45 -17.70 -19.59
CA GLY A 84 20.47 -17.77 -18.52
C GLY A 84 21.62 -16.75 -18.64
N GLN A 85 21.73 -16.01 -19.75
CA GLN A 85 22.65 -14.90 -19.95
C GLN A 85 21.98 -13.53 -19.78
N SER A 86 20.77 -13.49 -19.22
CA SER A 86 19.93 -12.30 -19.04
C SER A 86 19.53 -11.55 -20.32
N ARG A 87 19.77 -12.11 -21.51
CA ARG A 87 19.31 -11.53 -22.78
C ARG A 87 17.83 -11.82 -22.98
N VAL A 88 17.07 -10.83 -23.46
CA VAL A 88 15.66 -11.02 -23.84
C VAL A 88 15.65 -11.86 -25.12
N VAL A 89 15.12 -13.08 -25.05
CA VAL A 89 15.13 -14.03 -26.18
C VAL A 89 13.76 -14.13 -26.85
N LEU A 90 12.70 -13.75 -26.12
CA LEU A 90 11.34 -13.83 -26.62
C LEU A 90 10.54 -12.62 -26.11
N THR A 91 10.03 -11.81 -27.04
CA THR A 91 8.90 -10.92 -26.78
C THR A 91 7.71 -11.62 -27.43
N ALA A 92 7.01 -12.44 -26.67
CA ALA A 92 5.89 -13.21 -27.20
C ALA A 92 4.69 -12.29 -27.38
N ALA A 93 3.96 -12.54 -28.48
CA ALA A 93 2.79 -11.81 -28.94
C ALA A 93 1.82 -11.44 -27.81
N GLU A 94 1.26 -10.24 -27.93
CA GLU A 94 0.10 -9.74 -27.17
C GLU A 94 -0.81 -10.89 -26.73
N LEU A 95 -0.84 -11.19 -25.42
CA LEU A 95 -1.84 -12.10 -24.87
C LEU A 95 -3.14 -11.32 -24.83
N ARG A 96 -3.91 -11.37 -25.94
CA ARG A 96 -5.14 -10.58 -26.14
C ARG A 96 -6.28 -11.01 -25.23
N ASP A 97 -6.25 -12.24 -24.71
CA ASP A 97 -7.20 -12.70 -23.69
C ASP A 97 -6.48 -13.53 -22.62
N PRO A 98 -5.78 -12.87 -21.70
CA PRO A 98 -4.99 -13.56 -20.68
C PRO A 98 -5.89 -14.33 -19.70
N LYS A 99 -7.19 -14.03 -19.64
CA LYS A 99 -8.18 -14.75 -18.81
C LYS A 99 -8.41 -16.18 -19.29
N ARG A 100 -8.18 -16.47 -20.58
CA ARG A 100 -8.32 -17.82 -21.16
C ARG A 100 -7.14 -18.74 -20.85
N PHE A 101 -6.07 -18.23 -20.26
CA PHE A 101 -4.93 -19.06 -19.91
C PHE A 101 -5.20 -19.79 -18.59
N HIS A 102 -5.53 -21.07 -18.71
CA HIS A 102 -5.94 -21.91 -17.59
C HIS A 102 -4.78 -22.31 -16.66
N ALA A 103 -3.53 -22.22 -17.09
CA ALA A 103 -2.36 -22.55 -16.27
C ALA A 103 -1.42 -21.34 -16.13
N PRO A 104 -0.77 -21.16 -14.97
CA PRO A 104 0.33 -20.21 -14.88
C PRO A 104 1.45 -20.67 -15.80
N PRO A 105 2.22 -19.74 -16.36
CA PRO A 105 3.39 -20.07 -17.15
C PRO A 105 4.43 -20.76 -16.26
N PRO A 106 5.27 -21.64 -16.82
CA PRO A 106 6.39 -22.21 -16.08
C PRO A 106 7.26 -21.09 -15.51
N ASP A 107 7.78 -21.27 -14.29
CA ASP A 107 8.70 -20.33 -13.65
C ASP A 107 10.11 -20.47 -14.27
N ASP A 108 10.21 -20.10 -15.54
CA ASP A 108 11.44 -20.10 -16.33
C ASP A 108 12.13 -18.72 -16.32
N GLY A 109 11.68 -17.83 -15.43
CA GLY A 109 12.12 -16.44 -15.38
C GLY A 109 11.40 -15.50 -16.36
N THR A 110 10.36 -15.95 -17.05
CA THR A 110 9.49 -15.08 -17.86
C THR A 110 8.74 -14.09 -16.98
N ARG A 111 8.73 -12.82 -17.40
CA ARG A 111 7.98 -11.74 -16.75
C ARG A 111 6.90 -11.21 -17.68
N TYR A 112 5.76 -10.81 -17.11
CA TYR A 112 4.63 -10.28 -17.85
C TYR A 112 4.44 -8.80 -17.54
N TYR A 113 4.09 -8.00 -18.53
CA TYR A 113 3.91 -6.57 -18.39
C TYR A 113 2.57 -6.16 -18.99
N VAL A 114 1.88 -5.24 -18.32
CA VAL A 114 0.67 -4.58 -18.84
C VAL A 114 0.79 -3.10 -18.56
N ASP A 115 0.64 -2.28 -19.60
CA ASP A 115 0.62 -0.84 -19.47
C ASP A 115 -0.80 -0.37 -19.08
N VAL A 116 -0.91 0.42 -18.02
CA VAL A 116 -2.09 1.18 -17.64
C VAL A 116 -2.35 2.32 -18.64
N PRO A 117 -3.58 2.85 -18.69
CA PRO A 117 -3.92 4.00 -19.52
C PRO A 117 -2.99 5.22 -19.37
N GLY A 118 -2.37 5.60 -20.48
CA GLY A 118 -1.53 6.81 -20.62
C GLY A 118 -0.03 6.51 -20.72
N SER A 119 0.78 7.56 -20.66
CA SER A 119 2.23 7.41 -20.63
C SER A 119 2.91 8.45 -19.73
N GLY A 120 4.09 8.11 -19.23
CA GLY A 120 4.91 9.06 -18.46
C GLY A 120 5.53 10.17 -19.32
N GLN A 121 5.60 9.96 -20.64
CA GLN A 121 6.17 10.93 -21.60
C GLN A 121 5.12 11.86 -22.23
N GLY A 122 3.83 11.53 -22.08
CA GLY A 122 2.74 12.29 -22.69
C GLY A 122 2.53 13.64 -22.01
N GLN A 123 2.20 14.66 -22.79
CA GLN A 123 1.47 15.81 -22.26
C GLN A 123 0.00 15.43 -22.09
N ALA A 124 -0.75 16.20 -21.30
CA ALA A 124 -2.20 16.05 -21.29
C ALA A 124 -2.74 16.20 -22.73
N PRO A 125 -3.69 15.34 -23.18
CA PRO A 125 -4.47 14.38 -22.40
C PRO A 125 -3.87 12.95 -22.33
N LEU A 126 -2.71 12.71 -22.94
CA LEU A 126 -2.11 11.38 -23.09
C LEU A 126 -1.23 10.97 -21.89
N SER A 127 -0.92 11.90 -20.98
CA SER A 127 -0.24 11.56 -19.73
C SER A 127 -1.09 10.61 -18.87
N TRP A 128 -0.47 9.82 -17.98
CA TRP A 128 -1.23 8.97 -17.04
C TRP A 128 -2.26 9.77 -16.25
N ARG A 129 -1.90 10.95 -15.76
CA ARG A 129 -2.83 11.85 -15.07
C ARG A 129 -3.94 12.36 -15.98
N GLY A 130 -3.62 12.70 -17.24
CA GLY A 130 -4.61 13.13 -18.23
C GLY A 130 -5.63 12.03 -18.54
N ARG A 131 -5.15 10.80 -18.77
CA ARG A 131 -5.99 9.62 -19.01
C ARG A 131 -6.81 9.24 -17.78
N TRP A 132 -6.22 9.23 -16.59
CA TRP A 132 -6.94 9.02 -15.34
C TRP A 132 -8.14 9.96 -15.21
N ARG A 133 -7.94 11.27 -15.39
CA ARG A 133 -9.03 12.26 -15.32
C ARG A 133 -10.10 12.03 -16.37
N ALA A 134 -9.71 11.69 -17.60
CA ALA A 134 -10.64 11.39 -18.68
C ALA A 134 -11.50 10.15 -18.37
N ILE A 135 -10.93 9.13 -17.72
CA ILE A 135 -11.60 7.87 -17.38
C ILE A 135 -12.51 8.06 -16.16
N GLN A 136 -11.99 8.65 -15.08
CA GLN A 136 -12.71 8.81 -13.82
C GLN A 136 -13.72 9.96 -13.82
N LYS A 137 -13.57 10.91 -14.75
CA LYS A 137 -14.41 12.11 -14.89
C LYS A 137 -14.43 13.01 -13.66
N ASN A 138 -13.51 12.84 -12.71
CA ASN A 138 -13.18 13.71 -11.56
C ASN A 138 -14.29 14.10 -10.57
N ASP A 139 -15.54 13.70 -10.78
CA ASP A 139 -16.65 14.32 -10.07
C ASP A 139 -16.94 13.66 -8.70
N GLU A 140 -16.97 12.32 -8.59
CA GLU A 140 -17.17 11.64 -7.30
C GLU A 140 -16.58 10.20 -7.30
N PRO A 141 -15.67 9.84 -6.36
CA PRO A 141 -15.03 8.52 -6.35
C PRO A 141 -16.02 7.34 -6.27
N ALA A 142 -17.09 7.48 -5.48
CA ALA A 142 -18.06 6.41 -5.27
C ALA A 142 -18.83 6.01 -6.53
N THR A 143 -18.96 6.93 -7.50
CA THR A 143 -19.67 6.72 -8.77
C THR A 143 -18.71 6.69 -9.96
N ALA A 144 -17.41 6.72 -9.72
CA ALA A 144 -16.40 6.74 -10.76
C ALA A 144 -16.34 5.39 -11.49
N ALA A 145 -15.77 5.39 -12.70
CA ALA A 145 -15.64 4.17 -13.51
C ALA A 145 -14.85 3.08 -12.77
N TYR A 146 -13.85 3.48 -11.98
CA TYR A 146 -13.20 2.60 -11.02
C TYR A 146 -13.30 3.24 -9.62
N PRO A 147 -14.23 2.77 -8.78
CA PRO A 147 -14.40 3.29 -7.44
C PRO A 147 -13.18 2.95 -6.56
N PRO A 148 -13.04 3.59 -5.39
CA PRO A 148 -12.02 3.23 -4.42
C PRO A 148 -12.04 1.74 -4.10
N THR A 149 -10.89 1.08 -4.21
CA THR A 149 -10.75 -0.35 -3.96
C THR A 149 -9.55 -0.62 -3.04
N GLN A 150 -9.73 -1.56 -2.12
CA GLN A 150 -8.65 -2.13 -1.32
C GLN A 150 -8.63 -3.63 -1.56
N HIS A 151 -7.43 -4.19 -1.73
CA HIS A 151 -7.25 -5.63 -1.84
C HIS A 151 -6.76 -6.16 -0.50
N VAL A 152 -7.37 -7.22 0.02
CA VAL A 152 -7.11 -7.67 1.40
C VAL A 152 -6.64 -9.12 1.40
N HIS A 153 -5.45 -9.35 1.90
CA HIS A 153 -4.91 -10.69 2.13
C HIS A 153 -4.84 -10.98 3.64
N GLY A 154 -5.44 -12.09 4.06
CA GLY A 154 -5.41 -12.55 5.45
C GLY A 154 -4.38 -13.66 5.64
N PHE A 155 -3.64 -13.62 6.75
CA PHE A 155 -2.75 -14.71 7.16
C PHE A 155 -2.52 -14.70 8.67
N TRP A 156 -2.15 -15.84 9.24
CA TRP A 156 -1.76 -15.88 10.64
C TRP A 156 -0.35 -15.34 10.78
N LEU A 157 -0.15 -14.20 11.43
CA LEU A 157 1.19 -13.73 11.78
C LEU A 157 1.85 -14.63 12.83
N ASN A 158 1.02 -15.18 13.74
CA ASN A 158 1.38 -16.25 14.64
C ASN A 158 0.12 -16.94 15.17
N ARG A 159 -0.24 -18.07 14.57
CA ARG A 159 -1.47 -18.81 14.93
C ARG A 159 -1.49 -19.25 16.39
N LYS A 160 -0.35 -19.71 16.93
CA LYS A 160 -0.24 -20.17 18.32
C LYS A 160 -0.50 -19.06 19.34
N GLN A 161 -0.35 -17.80 18.93
CA GLN A 161 -0.60 -16.62 19.75
C GLN A 161 -1.93 -15.93 19.43
N GLY A 162 -2.72 -16.49 18.49
CA GLY A 162 -3.98 -15.91 18.02
C GLY A 162 -3.78 -14.60 17.25
N LEU A 163 -2.61 -14.41 16.62
CA LEU A 163 -2.29 -13.19 15.87
C LEU A 163 -2.64 -13.36 14.39
N LEU A 164 -3.73 -12.72 13.97
CA LEU A 164 -4.18 -12.65 12.59
C LEU A 164 -3.73 -11.32 11.98
N ALA A 165 -3.13 -11.36 10.79
CA ALA A 165 -2.77 -10.18 10.02
C ALA A 165 -3.74 -10.00 8.85
N LEU A 166 -4.23 -8.77 8.70
CA LEU A 166 -5.00 -8.32 7.54
C LEU A 166 -4.14 -7.32 6.77
N GLN A 167 -3.59 -7.75 5.63
CA GLN A 167 -2.74 -6.94 4.77
C GLN A 167 -3.59 -6.27 3.68
N TYR A 168 -3.72 -4.94 3.78
CA TYR A 168 -4.49 -4.12 2.85
C TYR A 168 -3.57 -3.50 1.81
N TRP A 169 -3.73 -3.92 0.56
CA TRP A 169 -2.99 -3.43 -0.60
C TRP A 169 -3.80 -2.41 -1.41
N PHE A 170 -3.10 -1.37 -1.85
CA PHE A 170 -3.63 -0.21 -2.55
C PHE A 170 -2.92 -0.10 -3.89
N PHE A 171 -3.68 -0.23 -4.99
CA PHE A 171 -3.13 -0.05 -6.32
C PHE A 171 -3.41 1.36 -6.83
N TYR A 172 -2.36 2.13 -7.08
CA TYR A 172 -2.46 3.40 -7.78
C TYR A 172 -2.03 3.22 -9.23
N PRO A 173 -2.73 3.83 -10.21
CA PRO A 173 -2.32 3.71 -11.60
C PRO A 173 -0.95 4.30 -11.93
N PHE A 174 -0.43 5.21 -11.11
CA PHE A 174 0.89 5.78 -11.29
C PHE A 174 1.41 6.39 -9.99
N ASN A 175 2.72 6.45 -9.89
CA ASN A 175 3.47 7.23 -8.92
C ASN A 175 4.16 8.37 -9.68
N ASP A 176 3.86 9.62 -9.34
CA ASP A 176 4.49 10.80 -9.95
C ASP A 176 5.42 11.55 -9.01
N TRP A 177 5.96 10.85 -8.00
CA TRP A 177 6.84 11.39 -6.97
C TRP A 177 8.32 11.53 -7.42
N VAL A 178 9.27 11.18 -6.56
CA VAL A 178 10.72 11.26 -6.83
C VAL A 178 11.13 10.21 -7.86
N ASN A 179 10.62 8.98 -7.70
CA ASN A 179 10.71 7.92 -8.69
C ASN A 179 9.39 7.84 -9.43
N VAL A 180 9.32 8.48 -10.60
CA VAL A 180 8.12 8.48 -11.44
C VAL A 180 8.00 7.12 -12.11
N HIS A 181 6.90 6.42 -11.84
CA HIS A 181 6.63 5.15 -12.49
C HIS A 181 5.14 4.88 -12.68
N GLU A 182 4.88 3.95 -13.57
CA GLU A 182 3.56 3.46 -13.88
C GLU A 182 3.18 2.33 -12.93
N GLY A 183 1.92 2.32 -12.49
CA GLY A 183 1.45 1.45 -11.42
C GLY A 183 2.14 1.77 -10.09
N ASP A 184 1.46 1.49 -8.99
CA ASP A 184 2.08 1.50 -7.67
C ASP A 184 1.31 0.60 -6.72
N TRP A 185 2.01 -0.21 -5.95
CA TRP A 185 1.41 -1.09 -4.97
C TRP A 185 1.96 -0.74 -3.59
N GLU A 186 1.06 -0.26 -2.76
CA GLU A 186 1.36 0.14 -1.39
C GLU A 186 0.51 -0.67 -0.43
N HIS A 187 0.96 -0.87 0.80
CA HIS A 187 0.14 -1.60 1.76
C HIS A 187 0.41 -1.25 3.22
N ILE A 188 -0.56 -1.60 4.05
CA ILE A 188 -0.41 -1.67 5.50
C ILE A 188 -0.92 -3.02 6.00
N VAL A 189 -0.54 -3.39 7.22
CA VAL A 189 -1.08 -4.56 7.92
C VAL A 189 -1.78 -4.11 9.18
N VAL A 190 -3.01 -4.55 9.39
CA VAL A 190 -3.68 -4.48 10.68
C VAL A 190 -3.53 -5.84 11.35
N VAL A 191 -2.94 -5.86 12.55
CA VAL A 191 -2.75 -7.09 13.31
C VAL A 191 -3.78 -7.17 14.40
N LEU A 192 -4.54 -8.26 14.38
CA LEU A 192 -5.58 -8.58 15.33
C LEU A 192 -5.11 -9.69 16.27
N ARG A 193 -5.58 -9.65 17.51
CA ARG A 193 -5.46 -10.75 18.47
C ARG A 193 -6.85 -11.28 18.78
N GLY A 194 -7.01 -12.60 18.72
CA GLY A 194 -8.25 -13.28 19.04
C GLY A 194 -8.03 -14.79 19.24
N ALA A 195 -8.97 -15.59 18.76
CA ALA A 195 -8.89 -17.04 18.78
C ALA A 195 -7.79 -17.59 17.85
N HIS A 196 -7.57 -18.91 17.90
CA HIS A 196 -6.62 -19.62 17.01
C HIS A 196 -7.27 -20.12 15.71
N THR A 197 -8.56 -19.88 15.55
CA THR A 197 -9.41 -20.15 14.38
C THR A 197 -10.29 -18.92 14.10
N LEU A 198 -10.95 -18.89 12.95
CA LEU A 198 -11.86 -17.80 12.54
C LEU A 198 -13.33 -18.05 12.92
N ASP A 199 -13.62 -19.05 13.75
CA ASP A 199 -15.02 -19.44 14.09
C ASP A 199 -15.74 -18.36 14.90
N ASP A 200 -14.98 -17.54 15.64
CA ASP A 200 -15.49 -16.39 16.40
C ASP A 200 -14.74 -15.11 15.98
N ALA A 201 -15.23 -14.48 14.91
CA ALA A 201 -14.71 -13.21 14.43
C ALA A 201 -14.86 -12.07 15.46
N ASP A 202 -15.78 -12.19 16.42
CA ASP A 202 -16.03 -11.14 17.39
C ASP A 202 -15.02 -11.13 18.54
N ALA A 203 -14.25 -12.22 18.71
CA ALA A 203 -13.14 -12.30 19.64
C ALA A 203 -11.87 -11.56 19.18
N PHE A 204 -11.81 -11.09 17.94
CA PHE A 204 -10.63 -10.40 17.41
C PHE A 204 -10.68 -8.90 17.66
N ALA A 205 -9.58 -8.36 18.19
CA ALA A 205 -9.36 -6.93 18.39
C ALA A 205 -7.99 -6.49 17.83
N PRO A 206 -7.86 -5.26 17.31
CA PRO A 206 -6.60 -4.77 16.81
C PRO A 206 -5.58 -4.58 17.93
N VAL A 207 -4.36 -5.03 17.70
CA VAL A 207 -3.25 -4.94 18.67
C VAL A 207 -2.01 -4.24 18.11
N SER A 208 -1.89 -4.11 16.78
CA SER A 208 -0.80 -3.40 16.13
C SER A 208 -1.16 -3.04 14.68
N HIS A 209 -0.41 -2.09 14.11
CA HIS A 209 -0.51 -1.66 12.73
C HIS A 209 0.90 -1.55 12.15
N LEU A 210 1.13 -2.10 10.96
CA LEU A 210 2.43 -2.06 10.30
C LEU A 210 2.32 -1.28 8.99
N TYR A 211 3.14 -0.25 8.84
CA TYR A 211 3.25 0.56 7.63
C TYR A 211 4.55 0.21 6.92
N TYR A 212 4.51 0.04 5.61
CA TYR A 212 5.65 -0.46 4.83
C TYR A 212 6.28 0.69 4.05
N PHE A 213 7.61 0.80 4.17
CA PHE A 213 8.44 1.74 3.44
C PHE A 213 9.45 0.93 2.64
N HIS A 214 8.99 0.38 1.52
CA HIS A 214 9.68 -0.60 0.68
C HIS A 214 10.26 -1.81 1.43
N GLU A 215 11.49 -1.72 1.96
CA GLU A 215 12.17 -2.80 2.69
C GLU A 215 12.16 -2.65 4.21
N TRP A 216 11.49 -1.60 4.70
CA TRP A 216 11.30 -1.34 6.12
C TRP A 216 9.85 -1.43 6.54
N ILE A 217 9.67 -1.71 7.83
CA ILE A 217 8.37 -1.60 8.51
C ILE A 217 8.46 -0.51 9.57
N HIS A 218 7.40 0.30 9.65
CA HIS A 218 7.13 1.22 10.72
C HIS A 218 5.89 0.76 11.50
N GLU A 219 6.09 0.43 12.77
CA GLU A 219 5.01 0.22 13.75
C GLU A 219 4.84 1.56 14.52
N PRO A 220 3.72 2.27 14.35
CA PRO A 220 3.56 3.57 14.96
C PRO A 220 3.13 3.46 16.42
N GLU A 221 3.70 4.31 17.28
CA GLU A 221 3.26 4.43 18.68
C GLU A 221 1.85 5.06 18.79
N ARG A 222 1.44 5.81 17.76
CA ARG A 222 0.18 6.54 17.69
C ARG A 222 -0.38 6.50 16.28
N LEU A 223 -1.68 6.28 16.17
CA LEU A 223 -2.42 6.44 14.93
C LEU A 223 -3.77 7.12 15.19
N ILE A 224 -4.43 7.54 14.12
CA ILE A 224 -5.83 7.97 14.16
C ILE A 224 -6.69 6.78 13.79
N GLN A 225 -7.68 6.48 14.60
CA GLN A 225 -8.69 5.49 14.30
C GLN A 225 -10.07 6.12 14.29
N LEU A 226 -10.91 5.62 13.38
CA LEU A 226 -12.33 5.92 13.33
C LEU A 226 -13.09 4.68 13.81
N GLY A 227 -14.08 4.89 14.67
CA GLY A 227 -15.10 3.89 14.95
C GLY A 227 -16.14 3.88 13.84
N GLY A 228 -17.07 2.93 13.89
CA GLY A 228 -18.21 2.87 12.99
C GLY A 228 -19.51 2.51 13.70
N PRO A 229 -20.52 2.02 12.98
CA PRO A 229 -21.80 1.64 13.57
C PRO A 229 -21.68 0.49 14.59
N ASP A 230 -20.81 -0.50 14.37
CA ASP A 230 -20.45 -1.49 15.39
C ASP A 230 -19.39 -0.87 16.34
N PRO A 231 -19.58 -0.92 17.67
CA PRO A 231 -18.59 -0.41 18.64
C PRO A 231 -17.23 -1.12 18.58
N ARG A 232 -17.14 -2.27 17.90
CA ARG A 232 -15.89 -3.03 17.67
C ARG A 232 -15.16 -2.63 16.40
N GLU A 233 -15.76 -1.78 15.57
CA GLU A 233 -15.11 -1.22 14.40
C GLU A 233 -13.98 -0.28 14.82
N ALA A 234 -12.82 -0.48 14.22
CA ALA A 234 -11.62 0.30 14.48
C ALA A 234 -10.82 0.41 13.18
N HIS A 235 -11.03 1.52 12.48
CA HIS A 235 -10.48 1.77 11.16
C HIS A 235 -9.27 2.70 11.25
N PRO A 236 -8.05 2.24 10.94
CA PRO A 236 -6.91 3.13 10.88
C PRO A 236 -7.11 4.17 9.76
N VAL A 237 -6.74 5.42 10.01
CA VAL A 237 -6.65 6.44 8.97
C VAL A 237 -5.26 6.39 8.36
N VAL A 238 -5.20 6.04 7.08
CA VAL A 238 -3.97 6.07 6.28
C VAL A 238 -3.88 7.43 5.60
N PHE A 239 -2.81 8.15 5.89
CA PHE A 239 -2.43 9.36 5.18
C PHE A 239 -1.63 8.97 3.94
N VAL A 240 -2.07 9.42 2.78
CA VAL A 240 -1.52 8.98 1.50
C VAL A 240 -0.81 10.12 0.80
N GLY A 241 0.41 9.81 0.36
CA GLY A 241 1.20 10.65 -0.51
C GLY A 241 1.72 11.93 0.15
N GLY A 242 2.42 12.74 -0.65
CA GLY A 242 3.14 13.88 -0.12
C GLY A 242 4.11 14.46 -1.14
N ARG A 243 4.82 15.50 -0.71
CA ARG A 243 5.90 16.09 -1.48
C ARG A 243 7.22 15.43 -1.12
N GLY A 244 8.08 15.22 -2.11
CA GLY A 244 9.36 14.57 -1.91
C GLY A 244 10.49 15.56 -1.84
N ASP A 245 11.41 15.32 -0.92
CA ASP A 245 12.69 16.03 -0.89
C ASP A 245 13.81 15.00 -1.09
N LEU A 246 14.59 15.17 -2.16
CA LEU A 246 15.85 14.48 -2.37
C LEU A 246 16.99 15.46 -2.04
N TRP A 247 17.79 15.11 -1.02
CA TRP A 247 18.96 15.87 -0.57
C TRP A 247 18.73 17.34 -0.16
N ASN A 248 17.50 17.78 0.11
CA ASN A 248 17.18 19.21 0.26
C ASN A 248 17.61 20.08 -0.94
N LEU A 249 18.00 19.47 -2.05
CA LEU A 249 18.49 20.11 -3.28
C LEU A 249 17.50 19.94 -4.42
N TRP A 250 16.72 18.85 -4.39
CA TRP A 250 15.71 18.56 -5.38
C TRP A 250 14.36 18.36 -4.69
N HIS A 251 13.50 19.35 -4.86
CA HIS A 251 12.14 19.35 -4.33
C HIS A 251 11.19 18.83 -5.41
N CYS A 252 10.65 17.64 -5.20
CA CYS A 252 9.57 17.13 -6.04
C CYS A 252 8.25 17.71 -5.54
N GLU A 253 7.73 18.70 -6.27
CA GLU A 253 6.43 19.30 -5.95
C GLU A 253 5.24 18.40 -6.31
N ARG A 254 5.48 17.30 -7.03
CA ARG A 254 4.44 16.36 -7.44
C ARG A 254 3.97 15.53 -6.24
N PRO A 255 2.64 15.51 -5.97
CA PRO A 255 2.13 15.08 -4.67
C PRO A 255 1.73 13.59 -4.57
N GLN A 256 1.94 12.75 -5.61
CA GLN A 256 1.46 11.37 -5.60
C GLN A 256 2.59 10.34 -5.57
N SER A 257 2.93 9.87 -4.37
CA SER A 257 3.81 8.71 -4.16
C SER A 257 3.07 7.41 -3.89
N GLY A 258 1.75 7.43 -3.66
CA GLY A 258 1.02 6.26 -3.16
C GLY A 258 1.31 5.86 -1.71
N GLY A 259 2.46 6.27 -1.16
CA GLY A 259 2.97 5.88 0.15
C GLY A 259 1.95 6.05 1.28
N SER A 260 1.95 5.07 2.18
CA SER A 260 0.97 4.96 3.27
C SER A 260 1.60 5.36 4.61
N TYR A 261 0.97 6.30 5.32
CA TYR A 261 1.52 6.88 6.55
C TYR A 261 0.49 6.90 7.69
N PRO A 262 0.91 6.69 8.95
CA PRO A 262 0.00 6.69 10.09
C PRO A 262 -0.44 8.09 10.54
N TRP A 263 0.31 9.13 10.14
CA TRP A 263 0.09 10.51 10.58
C TRP A 263 0.64 11.52 9.55
N PRO A 264 0.12 12.76 9.45
CA PRO A 264 0.74 13.80 8.63
C PRO A 264 2.06 14.29 9.25
N GLY A 265 3.13 14.32 8.47
CA GLY A 265 4.44 14.75 8.95
C GLY A 265 5.50 14.67 7.87
N ARG A 266 6.76 14.84 8.26
CA ARG A 266 7.90 14.55 7.41
C ARG A 266 8.50 13.23 7.85
N TYR A 267 8.54 12.26 6.95
CA TYR A 267 9.13 10.95 7.16
C TYR A 267 10.46 10.89 6.42
N GLY A 268 11.56 10.80 7.16
CA GLY A 268 12.89 10.73 6.57
C GLY A 268 13.28 9.31 6.15
N ARG A 269 13.93 9.15 5.00
CA ARG A 269 14.43 7.84 4.53
C ARG A 269 13.32 6.81 4.30
N VAL A 270 12.29 7.19 3.57
CA VAL A 270 11.16 6.30 3.27
C VAL A 270 11.39 5.45 2.01
N GLY A 271 12.41 5.77 1.20
CA GLY A 271 12.77 5.01 -0.01
C GLY A 271 14.02 4.14 0.16
N THR A 272 14.03 2.97 -0.49
CA THR A 272 15.14 1.99 -0.55
C THR A 272 16.37 2.45 -1.35
N GLU A 273 16.31 3.66 -1.90
CA GLU A 273 17.27 4.18 -2.85
C GLU A 273 18.58 4.50 -2.11
N TYR A 274 19.44 3.49 -1.91
CA TYR A 274 20.81 3.55 -1.39
C TYR A 274 21.02 4.35 -0.08
N ARG A 275 21.91 3.87 0.80
CA ARG A 275 22.17 4.49 2.13
C ARG A 275 22.42 6.01 2.13
N TRP A 276 22.88 6.56 1.00
CA TRP A 276 23.21 7.98 0.79
C TRP A 276 22.12 8.79 0.07
N PHE A 277 21.08 8.14 -0.49
CA PHE A 277 20.07 8.74 -1.39
C PHE A 277 18.63 8.55 -0.92
N SER A 278 18.39 8.24 0.35
CA SER A 278 17.03 7.91 0.80
C SER A 278 16.14 9.16 0.82
N PRO A 279 15.09 9.24 -0.01
CA PRO A 279 14.23 10.41 -0.08
C PRO A 279 13.44 10.56 1.23
N SER A 280 13.09 11.80 1.54
CA SER A 280 12.14 12.11 2.61
C SER A 280 10.80 12.49 2.00
N GLU A 281 9.71 12.08 2.63
CA GLU A 281 8.37 12.44 2.18
C GLU A 281 7.67 13.32 3.20
N LYS A 282 7.07 14.41 2.71
CA LYS A 282 6.28 15.35 3.49
C LYS A 282 4.80 15.17 3.18
N ILE A 283 4.11 14.59 4.14
CA ILE A 283 2.68 14.33 4.12
C ILE A 283 1.96 15.60 4.58
N GLY A 284 1.38 16.31 3.62
CA GLY A 284 0.71 17.58 3.84
C GLY A 284 -0.68 17.45 4.44
N SER A 285 -1.40 18.58 4.53
CA SER A 285 -2.81 18.57 4.89
C SER A 285 -3.63 17.82 3.85
N PRO A 286 -4.41 16.79 4.24
CA PRO A 286 -5.25 16.06 3.31
C PRO A 286 -6.29 16.97 2.67
N ARG A 287 -6.59 16.70 1.40
CA ARG A 287 -7.60 17.43 0.61
C ARG A 287 -8.81 16.58 0.27
N ARG A 288 -8.70 15.26 0.37
CA ARG A 288 -9.81 14.31 0.22
C ARG A 288 -9.77 13.29 1.34
N PHE A 289 -10.95 12.90 1.80
CA PHE A 289 -11.15 11.89 2.83
C PHE A 289 -12.09 10.81 2.29
N LEU A 290 -11.66 9.56 2.33
CA LEU A 290 -12.44 8.39 1.93
C LEU A 290 -12.69 7.56 3.17
N ALA A 291 -13.97 7.45 3.55
CA ALA A 291 -14.37 6.64 4.69
C ALA A 291 -14.18 5.15 4.36
N PRO A 292 -14.03 4.26 5.35
CA PRO A 292 -13.87 2.82 5.12
C PRO A 292 -14.97 2.24 4.23
N GLU A 293 -16.21 2.73 4.38
CA GLU A 293 -17.38 2.26 3.64
C GLU A 293 -17.39 2.71 2.18
N ALA A 294 -16.52 3.65 1.80
CA ALA A 294 -16.36 4.09 0.41
C ALA A 294 -15.55 3.11 -0.43
N PHE A 295 -14.88 2.14 0.20
CA PHE A 295 -14.02 1.18 -0.49
C PHE A 295 -14.75 -0.12 -0.81
N ARG A 296 -14.59 -0.59 -2.05
CA ARG A 296 -14.79 -2.00 -2.38
C ARG A 296 -13.63 -2.80 -1.81
N LEU A 297 -13.92 -3.89 -1.12
CA LEU A 297 -12.91 -4.87 -0.72
C LEU A 297 -12.84 -6.02 -1.73
N VAL A 298 -11.61 -6.39 -2.11
CA VAL A 298 -11.30 -7.56 -2.93
C VAL A 298 -10.44 -8.49 -2.10
N MET A 299 -10.97 -9.64 -1.71
CA MET A 299 -10.22 -10.63 -0.93
C MET A 299 -9.18 -11.31 -1.82
N LEU A 300 -7.95 -11.43 -1.34
CA LEU A 300 -6.84 -12.06 -2.05
C LEU A 300 -6.47 -13.39 -1.35
N PRO A 301 -6.77 -14.54 -1.97
CA PRO A 301 -6.34 -15.84 -1.46
C PRO A 301 -4.85 -16.06 -1.76
N GLU A 302 -4.30 -17.18 -1.29
CA GLU A 302 -2.95 -17.59 -1.68
C GLU A 302 -2.80 -17.67 -3.21
N PRO A 303 -1.71 -17.12 -3.79
CA PRO A 303 -1.54 -17.05 -5.24
C PRO A 303 -1.56 -18.40 -5.96
N ASP A 304 -1.13 -19.47 -5.30
CA ASP A 304 -1.14 -20.84 -5.83
C ASP A 304 -2.55 -21.47 -5.85
N ARG A 305 -3.49 -20.91 -5.09
CA ARG A 305 -4.91 -21.34 -5.05
C ARG A 305 -5.80 -20.57 -6.03
N VAL A 306 -5.31 -19.49 -6.61
CA VAL A 306 -6.05 -18.73 -7.62
C VAL A 306 -6.21 -19.59 -8.88
N THR A 307 -7.44 -20.00 -9.16
CA THR A 307 -7.83 -20.73 -10.37
C THR A 307 -8.82 -19.91 -11.19
N ALA A 308 -8.88 -20.17 -12.50
CA ALA A 308 -9.87 -19.54 -13.37
C ALA A 308 -11.32 -19.94 -13.03
N SER A 309 -11.53 -21.05 -12.31
CA SER A 309 -12.86 -21.51 -11.90
C SER A 309 -13.34 -20.88 -10.60
N HIS A 310 -12.44 -20.61 -9.65
CA HIS A 310 -12.82 -20.08 -8.33
C HIS A 310 -12.67 -18.56 -8.23
N HIS A 311 -11.64 -17.98 -8.85
CA HIS A 311 -11.36 -16.53 -8.82
C HIS A 311 -11.00 -16.00 -10.23
N PRO A 312 -11.93 -16.04 -11.19
CA PRO A 312 -11.69 -15.58 -12.56
C PRO A 312 -11.28 -14.10 -12.64
N GLU A 313 -11.64 -13.28 -11.65
CA GLU A 313 -11.26 -11.87 -11.54
C GLU A 313 -9.82 -11.66 -11.04
N LEU A 314 -9.25 -12.63 -10.33
CA LEU A 314 -7.89 -12.58 -9.77
C LEU A 314 -6.85 -13.29 -10.63
N TRP A 315 -7.20 -13.68 -11.86
CA TRP A 315 -6.34 -14.44 -12.76
C TRP A 315 -4.91 -13.87 -12.89
N TRP A 316 -4.75 -12.55 -12.76
CA TRP A 316 -3.47 -11.83 -12.82
C TRP A 316 -2.51 -12.22 -11.70
N MET A 317 -2.99 -12.64 -10.52
CA MET A 317 -2.16 -13.07 -9.38
C MET A 317 -1.33 -14.32 -9.68
N ARG A 318 -1.76 -15.10 -10.67
CA ARG A 318 -1.10 -16.36 -11.05
C ARG A 318 0.21 -16.12 -11.79
N TRP A 319 0.37 -14.95 -12.39
CA TRP A 319 1.46 -14.62 -13.30
C TRP A 319 2.50 -13.76 -12.57
N PRO A 320 3.80 -13.83 -12.89
CA PRO A 320 4.77 -12.83 -12.45
C PRO A 320 4.55 -11.52 -13.22
N LEU A 321 3.43 -10.85 -12.91
CA LEU A 321 2.92 -9.67 -13.58
C LEU A 321 3.52 -8.39 -12.98
N PHE A 322 3.97 -7.53 -13.87
CA PHE A 322 4.43 -6.18 -13.60
C PHE A 322 3.46 -5.21 -14.27
N LEU A 323 3.07 -4.16 -13.53
CA LEU A 323 2.10 -3.19 -14.02
C LEU A 323 2.83 -1.94 -14.44
N GLY A 324 3.02 -1.79 -15.75
CA GLY A 324 3.46 -0.55 -16.36
C GLY A 324 4.71 -0.61 -17.23
N GLN A 325 5.04 0.55 -17.79
CA GLN A 325 6.19 0.77 -18.66
C GLN A 325 7.50 0.55 -17.92
N ARG A 326 8.43 -0.16 -18.55
CA ARG A 326 9.77 -0.41 -18.00
C ARG A 326 10.63 0.84 -17.87
N HIS A 327 10.42 1.82 -18.75
CA HIS A 327 11.24 3.01 -18.82
C HIS A 327 10.34 4.22 -18.93
N VAL A 328 10.51 5.11 -17.97
CA VAL A 328 9.71 6.31 -17.84
C VAL A 328 10.63 7.50 -18.07
N ALA A 329 10.36 8.28 -19.14
CA ALA A 329 11.09 9.53 -19.30
C ALA A 329 10.64 10.49 -18.20
N GLY A 330 11.60 11.11 -17.52
CA GLY A 330 11.33 12.03 -16.41
C GLY A 330 12.01 11.62 -15.10
N ASN A 331 12.46 10.37 -14.99
CA ASN A 331 13.36 9.95 -13.93
C ASN A 331 14.78 10.49 -14.15
N LEU A 332 15.49 10.76 -13.07
CA LEU A 332 16.92 11.05 -13.13
C LEU A 332 17.65 9.86 -13.79
N PRO A 333 18.63 10.08 -14.68
CA PRO A 333 19.34 9.00 -15.37
C PRO A 333 19.96 7.94 -14.44
N THR A 334 20.26 8.34 -13.20
CA THR A 334 20.74 7.44 -12.14
C THR A 334 19.71 6.38 -11.77
N PHE A 335 18.41 6.69 -11.75
CA PHE A 335 17.38 5.69 -11.46
C PHE A 335 17.34 4.58 -12.49
N SER A 336 17.35 4.93 -13.78
CA SER A 336 17.41 3.93 -14.86
C SER A 336 18.72 3.13 -14.86
N THR A 337 19.85 3.78 -14.52
CA THR A 337 21.16 3.11 -14.42
C THR A 337 21.19 2.08 -13.29
N LEU A 338 20.48 2.36 -12.19
CA LEU A 338 20.39 1.49 -11.02
C LEU A 338 19.22 0.49 -11.13
N GLY A 339 18.42 0.54 -12.20
CA GLY A 339 17.25 -0.33 -12.40
C GLY A 339 16.10 -0.05 -11.42
N LEU A 340 16.01 1.19 -10.91
CA LEU A 340 14.97 1.63 -9.99
C LEU A 340 13.69 2.09 -10.73
N ASP A 341 13.73 2.18 -12.06
CA ASP A 341 12.60 2.54 -12.92
C ASP A 341 11.71 1.35 -13.29
N HIS A 342 11.87 0.21 -12.62
CA HIS A 342 11.07 -0.97 -12.91
C HIS A 342 9.63 -0.80 -12.41
N PRO A 343 8.62 -1.17 -13.23
CA PRO A 343 7.24 -1.21 -12.78
C PRO A 343 7.11 -2.14 -11.57
N PRO A 344 6.19 -1.86 -10.65
CA PRO A 344 5.96 -2.71 -9.50
C PRO A 344 5.41 -4.07 -9.94
N SER A 345 5.85 -5.13 -9.26
CA SER A 345 5.19 -6.44 -9.33
C SER A 345 3.94 -6.44 -8.46
N HIS A 346 2.93 -7.21 -8.86
CA HIS A 346 1.73 -7.35 -8.05
C HIS A 346 2.00 -8.05 -6.67
N PRO A 347 1.10 -7.88 -5.69
CA PRO A 347 1.31 -8.32 -4.30
C PRO A 347 1.68 -9.79 -4.10
N GLY A 348 0.99 -10.71 -4.78
CA GLY A 348 1.18 -12.16 -4.63
C GLY A 348 2.55 -12.72 -5.03
N ARG A 349 3.44 -11.89 -5.61
CA ARG A 349 4.83 -12.27 -5.93
C ARG A 349 5.85 -11.48 -5.12
N HIS A 350 5.36 -10.62 -4.25
CA HIS A 350 6.19 -9.80 -3.39
C HIS A 350 6.76 -10.67 -2.26
N ARG A 351 8.00 -10.41 -1.85
CA ARG A 351 8.73 -11.26 -0.88
C ARG A 351 8.15 -11.18 0.55
N ASP A 352 7.22 -10.27 0.74
CA ASP A 352 6.52 -9.96 1.98
C ASP A 352 5.06 -10.38 1.95
N TRP A 353 4.64 -11.08 0.89
CA TRP A 353 3.47 -11.93 0.96
C TRP A 353 3.59 -12.86 2.18
N ASN A 354 2.53 -12.98 2.97
CA ASN A 354 2.57 -13.65 4.27
C ASN A 354 3.64 -13.13 5.23
N ALA A 355 4.17 -11.92 5.03
CA ALA A 355 5.28 -11.40 5.81
C ALA A 355 6.50 -12.37 5.84
N ALA A 356 6.69 -13.14 4.78
CA ALA A 356 7.69 -14.23 4.74
C ALA A 356 9.13 -13.73 4.95
N ARG A 357 9.43 -12.51 4.50
CA ARG A 357 10.68 -11.81 4.83
C ARG A 357 10.56 -11.10 6.17
N ARG A 358 11.56 -11.27 7.05
CA ARG A 358 11.74 -10.38 8.20
C ARG A 358 12.18 -9.01 7.72
N PHE A 359 11.36 -8.02 7.97
CA PHE A 359 11.67 -6.63 7.70
C PHE A 359 12.55 -6.03 8.79
N GLN A 360 13.37 -5.07 8.39
CA GLN A 360 14.04 -4.21 9.34
C GLN A 360 13.06 -3.13 9.80
N THR A 361 13.11 -2.78 11.08
CA THR A 361 12.42 -1.60 11.57
C THR A 361 12.97 -0.37 10.85
N TRP A 362 12.08 0.50 10.40
CA TRP A 362 12.43 1.74 9.74
C TRP A 362 13.32 2.60 10.66
N PRO A 363 14.52 2.99 10.19
CA PRO A 363 15.49 3.73 11.01
C PRO A 363 15.28 5.25 10.94
N GLY A 364 14.25 5.71 10.22
CA GLY A 364 14.00 7.12 10.01
C GLY A 364 13.39 7.80 11.23
N GLN A 365 13.26 9.11 11.11
CA GLN A 365 12.59 9.95 12.11
C GLN A 365 11.33 10.53 11.49
N VAL A 366 10.29 10.65 12.31
CA VAL A 366 9.08 11.40 11.96
C VAL A 366 9.19 12.77 12.60
N GLU A 367 9.21 13.81 11.78
CA GLU A 367 8.96 15.16 12.26
C GLU A 367 7.45 15.41 12.15
N VAL A 368 6.77 15.47 13.29
CA VAL A 368 5.30 15.63 13.37
C VAL A 368 4.95 17.03 13.87
N PRO A 369 4.99 18.07 13.02
CA PRO A 369 4.57 19.40 13.45
C PRO A 369 3.06 19.64 13.34
N LEU A 370 2.27 18.69 12.79
CA LEU A 370 0.90 18.96 12.36
C LEU A 370 -0.15 18.11 13.10
N THR A 371 -1.12 18.79 13.71
CA THR A 371 -2.40 18.17 14.06
C THR A 371 -3.25 18.13 12.79
N PRO A 372 -3.67 16.96 12.28
CA PRO A 372 -4.51 16.90 11.10
C PRO A 372 -5.86 17.55 11.36
N HIS A 373 -6.30 18.39 10.42
CA HIS A 373 -7.68 18.84 10.35
C HIS A 373 -8.52 17.75 9.70
N LEU A 374 -9.18 16.93 10.52
CA LEU A 374 -10.12 15.91 10.05
C LEU A 374 -11.49 16.54 9.76
N PRO A 375 -12.31 15.98 8.85
CA PRO A 375 -13.69 16.39 8.67
C PRO A 375 -14.49 16.25 9.97
N VAL A 376 -15.49 17.12 10.18
CA VAL A 376 -16.35 17.09 11.39
C VAL A 376 -16.97 15.70 11.61
N ALA A 377 -17.40 15.02 10.53
CA ALA A 377 -17.94 13.68 10.61
C ALA A 377 -16.93 12.65 11.16
N TRP A 378 -15.65 12.78 10.81
CA TRP A 378 -14.59 11.90 11.29
C TRP A 378 -14.16 12.26 12.71
N GLN A 379 -14.16 13.54 13.07
CA GLN A 379 -13.90 13.96 14.45
C GLN A 379 -14.91 13.34 15.43
N LYS A 380 -16.19 13.25 15.04
CA LYS A 380 -17.25 12.60 15.83
C LYS A 380 -17.09 11.08 15.96
N ARG A 381 -16.50 10.44 14.95
CA ARG A 381 -16.22 8.99 14.93
C ARG A 381 -14.85 8.64 15.51
N ARG A 382 -14.00 9.64 15.81
CA ARG A 382 -12.63 9.40 16.22
C ARG A 382 -12.62 8.65 17.56
N LEU A 383 -11.94 7.51 17.57
CA LEU A 383 -11.70 6.77 18.81
C LEU A 383 -10.69 7.52 19.66
N ALA A 384 -10.79 7.39 20.98
CA ALA A 384 -9.76 7.89 21.88
C ALA A 384 -8.41 7.28 21.46
N PRO A 385 -7.28 8.01 21.58
CA PRO A 385 -5.98 7.42 21.32
C PRO A 385 -5.76 6.26 22.28
N GLU A 386 -5.94 5.03 21.82
CA GLU A 386 -5.50 3.86 22.55
C GLU A 386 -3.98 3.82 22.46
N ALA A 387 -3.32 3.64 23.61
CA ALA A 387 -1.90 3.30 23.59
C ALA A 387 -1.78 1.93 22.91
N VAL A 388 -1.15 1.88 21.74
CA VAL A 388 -0.79 0.63 21.03
C VAL A 388 0.37 0.00 21.80
N ALA A 389 0.12 -0.44 23.03
CA ALA A 389 1.03 -1.26 23.78
C ALA A 389 0.44 -2.66 23.76
N LEU A 390 1.13 -3.58 23.09
CA LEU A 390 0.99 -5.02 23.34
C LEU A 390 1.26 -5.24 24.83
N ARG A 391 0.21 -5.17 25.67
CA ARG A 391 0.29 -5.63 27.05
C ARG A 391 0.42 -7.15 26.94
N GLY A 392 1.60 -7.63 27.30
CA GLY A 392 1.94 -9.06 27.30
C GLY A 392 1.07 -9.87 28.25
#